data_AF-A0A4V0H5R1-F1
#
_entry.id   AF-A0A4V0H5R1-F1
#
_cell.length_a   1.000
_cell.length_b   1.000
_cell.length_c   1.000
_cell.angle_alpha   90.00
_cell.angle_beta   90.00
_cell.angle_gamma   90.00
#
_symmetry.space_group_name_H-M   'P 1'
#
loop_
_entity.id
_entity.type
_entity.pdbx_description
1 polymer ?
#
loop_
_entity_poly.entity_id
_entity_poly.type
_entity_poly.pdbx_seq_one_letter_code
_entity_poly.pdbx_strand_id
1 'polypeptide(L)'
;MIILDTELLEFDITGIFGSEINQHIDFYNDGVNEAYMAIKNNDKSTALSILRALKSQLDREYKYFDSKRFWDFNSLNDAYSYVDGINRASRALVGTPNYRNMNSMLYDIKDYMTRHRYEEDILYGNKFALAVDIRLDEMTNQEYHSRVGQLLHGIRAFYLRPGKGTAKECIELSKVFSQKSLEPYVFKEYFAKYLR
;
A
#
# COMPACT_ATOMS: atom_id res chain seq x y z
N MET A 1 6.56 -16.99 -13.60
CA MET A 1 5.93 -16.37 -12.42
C MET A 1 6.91 -15.48 -11.69
N ILE A 2 6.67 -14.17 -11.76
CA ILE A 2 7.38 -13.15 -10.99
C ILE A 2 7.19 -13.44 -9.49
N ILE A 3 8.26 -13.30 -8.72
CA ILE A 3 8.21 -13.35 -7.26
C ILE A 3 8.11 -11.90 -6.78
N LEU A 4 7.19 -11.63 -5.86
CA LEU A 4 7.07 -10.32 -5.26
C LEU A 4 8.13 -10.15 -4.17
N ASP A 5 8.84 -9.02 -4.19
CA ASP A 5 9.81 -8.67 -3.15
C ASP A 5 9.10 -8.34 -1.83
N THR A 6 7.93 -7.70 -1.92
CA THR A 6 7.07 -7.34 -0.79
C THR A 6 5.71 -8.01 -0.96
N GLU A 7 5.19 -8.70 0.07
CA GLU A 7 3.89 -9.37 -0.07
C GLU A 7 2.70 -8.41 -0.01
N LEU A 8 2.85 -7.21 0.57
CA LEU A 8 1.76 -6.27 0.79
C LEU A 8 2.27 -4.82 0.79
N LEU A 9 1.61 -3.96 0.02
CA LEU A 9 1.94 -2.54 -0.05
C LEU A 9 1.13 -1.74 0.98
N GLU A 10 1.72 -1.52 2.15
CA GLU A 10 1.08 -0.87 3.30
C GLU A 10 1.07 0.67 3.20
N PHE A 11 0.37 1.20 2.18
CA PHE A 11 0.41 2.65 1.86
C PHE A 11 0.04 3.60 3.00
N ASP A 12 -0.76 3.18 3.98
CA ASP A 12 -1.11 4.03 5.14
C ASP A 12 -0.09 3.95 6.28
N ILE A 13 0.83 3.00 6.25
CA ILE A 13 1.89 2.80 7.24
C ILE A 13 3.18 3.49 6.83
N THR A 14 3.58 3.36 5.58
CA THR A 14 4.88 3.83 5.08
C THR A 14 4.79 4.39 3.66
N GLY A 15 5.89 4.95 3.19
CA GLY A 15 6.09 5.32 1.79
C GLY A 15 6.51 4.09 0.98
N ILE A 16 5.94 3.95 -0.20
CA ILE A 16 6.18 2.83 -1.13
C ILE A 16 6.74 3.40 -2.43
N PHE A 17 7.83 2.84 -2.94
CA PHE A 17 8.38 3.29 -4.23
C PHE A 17 7.46 2.88 -5.38
N GLY A 18 7.38 3.72 -6.41
CA GLY A 18 6.61 3.41 -7.61
C GLY A 18 7.07 2.11 -8.28
N SER A 19 8.36 1.77 -8.16
CA SER A 19 8.92 0.50 -8.60
C SER A 19 8.28 -0.71 -7.91
N GLU A 20 8.03 -0.65 -6.60
CA GLU A 20 7.35 -1.72 -5.85
C GLU A 20 5.90 -1.89 -6.31
N ILE A 21 5.17 -0.79 -6.51
CA ILE A 21 3.80 -0.82 -7.03
C ILE A 21 3.77 -1.47 -8.42
N ASN A 22 4.74 -1.06 -9.26
CA ASN A 22 4.91 -1.57 -10.60
C ASN A 22 5.21 -3.08 -10.63
N GLN A 23 6.03 -3.59 -9.70
CA GLN A 23 6.28 -5.04 -9.55
C GLN A 23 4.99 -5.81 -9.26
N HIS A 24 4.11 -5.28 -8.40
CA HIS A 24 2.82 -5.91 -8.13
C HIS A 24 1.91 -5.89 -9.36
N ILE A 25 1.86 -4.78 -10.09
CA ILE A 25 1.13 -4.67 -11.36
C ILE A 25 1.64 -5.70 -12.37
N ASP A 26 2.96 -5.87 -12.48
CA ASP A 26 3.60 -6.81 -13.39
C ASP A 26 3.29 -8.25 -12.98
N PHE A 27 3.34 -8.59 -11.68
CA PHE A 27 2.94 -9.90 -11.17
C PHE A 27 1.55 -10.33 -11.67
N TYR A 28 0.57 -9.42 -11.64
CA TYR A 28 -0.78 -9.73 -12.11
C TYR A 28 -0.88 -9.80 -13.63
N ASN A 29 -0.37 -8.79 -14.35
CA ASN A 29 -0.50 -8.71 -15.79
C ASN A 29 0.29 -9.82 -16.50
N ASP A 30 1.52 -10.08 -16.06
CA ASP A 30 2.36 -11.13 -16.63
C ASP A 30 1.86 -12.50 -16.21
N GLY A 31 1.40 -12.68 -14.97
CA GLY A 31 0.77 -13.92 -14.54
C GLY A 31 -0.47 -14.28 -15.38
N VAL A 32 -1.31 -13.30 -15.71
CA VAL A 32 -2.44 -13.51 -16.63
C VAL A 32 -1.96 -13.93 -18.01
N ASN A 33 -0.93 -13.27 -18.56
CA ASN A 33 -0.37 -13.60 -19.86
C ASN A 33 0.24 -15.01 -19.88
N GLU A 34 1.01 -15.39 -18.86
CA GLU A 34 1.56 -16.72 -18.66
C GLU A 34 0.45 -17.77 -18.59
N ALA A 35 -0.63 -17.52 -17.85
CA ALA A 35 -1.76 -18.44 -17.76
C ALA A 35 -2.46 -18.64 -19.11
N TYR A 36 -2.68 -17.57 -19.89
CA TYR A 36 -3.24 -17.70 -21.23
C TYR A 36 -2.33 -18.46 -22.20
N MET A 37 -1.01 -18.29 -22.09
CA MET A 37 -0.04 -19.06 -22.88
C MET A 37 -0.08 -20.55 -22.53
N ALA A 38 -0.16 -20.89 -21.24
CA ALA A 38 -0.36 -22.27 -20.80
C ALA A 38 -1.66 -22.88 -21.36
N ILE A 39 -2.78 -22.13 -21.34
CA ILE A 39 -4.05 -22.57 -21.95
C ILE A 39 -3.89 -22.84 -23.44
N LYS A 40 -3.23 -21.94 -24.18
CA LYS A 40 -2.96 -22.09 -25.62
C LYS A 40 -2.14 -23.34 -25.93
N ASN A 41 -1.24 -23.71 -25.02
CA ASN A 41 -0.39 -24.91 -25.11
C ASN A 41 -1.07 -26.18 -24.56
N ASN A 42 -2.38 -26.14 -24.27
CA ASN A 42 -3.16 -27.22 -23.64
C ASN A 42 -2.70 -27.62 -22.22
N ASP A 43 -1.89 -26.80 -21.56
CA ASP A 43 -1.45 -27.00 -20.17
C ASP A 43 -2.39 -26.28 -19.19
N LYS A 44 -3.61 -26.82 -19.06
CA LYS A 44 -4.61 -26.25 -18.15
C LYS A 44 -4.23 -26.36 -16.67
N SER A 45 -3.38 -27.32 -16.31
CA SER A 45 -2.94 -27.51 -14.92
C SER A 45 -2.06 -26.35 -14.47
N THR A 46 -1.08 -25.96 -15.29
CA THR A 46 -0.22 -24.81 -15.03
C THR A 46 -1.02 -23.51 -14.99
N ALA A 47 -1.93 -23.30 -15.94
CA ALA A 47 -2.80 -22.12 -15.94
C ALA A 47 -3.66 -22.00 -14.67
N LEU A 48 -4.21 -23.12 -14.19
CA LEU A 48 -5.00 -23.15 -12.95
C LEU A 48 -4.12 -22.87 -11.72
N SER A 49 -2.89 -23.38 -11.71
CA SER A 49 -1.93 -23.09 -10.64
C SER A 49 -1.59 -21.61 -10.57
N ILE A 50 -1.33 -20.98 -11.71
CA ILE A 50 -1.06 -19.54 -11.80
C ILE A 50 -2.27 -18.74 -11.30
N LEU A 51 -3.49 -19.06 -11.78
CA LEU A 51 -4.70 -18.37 -11.33
C LEU A 51 -4.90 -18.46 -9.81
N ARG A 52 -4.57 -19.60 -9.19
CA ARG A 52 -4.64 -19.75 -7.72
C ARG A 52 -3.65 -18.83 -7.00
N ALA A 53 -2.43 -18.71 -7.52
CA ALA A 53 -1.44 -17.79 -6.98
C ALA A 53 -1.91 -16.33 -7.10
N LEU A 54 -2.39 -15.93 -8.28
CA LEU A 54 -2.93 -14.59 -8.52
C LEU A 54 -4.10 -14.27 -7.59
N LYS A 55 -5.08 -15.18 -7.47
CA LYS A 55 -6.22 -14.98 -6.56
C LYS A 55 -5.77 -14.90 -5.10
N SER A 56 -4.86 -15.76 -4.68
CA SER A 56 -4.35 -15.73 -3.31
C SER A 56 -3.70 -14.38 -2.97
N GLN A 57 -2.97 -13.79 -3.92
CA GLN A 57 -2.38 -12.47 -3.75
C GLN A 57 -3.46 -11.36 -3.73
N LEU A 58 -4.42 -11.41 -4.66
CA LEU A 58 -5.56 -10.46 -4.69
C LEU A 58 -6.34 -10.48 -3.38
N ASP A 59 -6.62 -11.66 -2.82
CA ASP A 59 -7.37 -11.79 -1.57
C ASP A 59 -6.59 -11.20 -0.38
N ARG A 60 -5.26 -11.33 -0.36
CA ARG A 60 -4.40 -10.73 0.67
C ARG A 60 -4.44 -9.22 0.61
N GLU A 61 -4.20 -8.65 -0.57
CA GLU A 61 -4.20 -7.20 -0.77
C GLU A 61 -5.58 -6.59 -0.57
N TYR A 62 -6.64 -7.22 -1.10
CA TYR A 62 -8.02 -6.80 -0.90
C TYR A 62 -8.39 -6.71 0.57
N LYS A 63 -8.05 -7.75 1.35
CA LYS A 63 -8.35 -7.77 2.79
C LYS A 63 -7.73 -6.57 3.52
N TYR A 64 -6.56 -6.13 3.09
CA TYR A 64 -5.90 -4.96 3.66
C TYR A 64 -6.56 -3.66 3.20
N PHE A 65 -6.75 -3.50 1.88
CA PHE A 65 -7.30 -2.29 1.27
C PHE A 65 -8.79 -2.06 1.58
N ASP A 66 -9.54 -3.10 1.91
CA ASP A 66 -10.95 -2.99 2.33
C ASP A 66 -11.11 -2.66 3.82
N SER A 67 -10.02 -2.48 4.56
CA SER A 67 -10.07 -2.13 5.97
C SER A 67 -10.48 -0.68 6.20
N LYS A 68 -11.27 -0.41 7.25
CA LYS A 68 -11.70 0.95 7.62
C LYS A 68 -10.51 1.90 7.78
N ARG A 69 -9.46 1.44 8.44
CA ARG A 69 -8.23 2.21 8.67
C ARG A 69 -7.62 2.66 7.34
N PHE A 70 -7.46 1.72 6.41
CA PHE A 70 -6.91 2.04 5.10
C PHE A 70 -7.78 3.05 4.37
N TRP A 71 -9.10 2.84 4.33
CA TRP A 71 -10.05 3.80 3.74
C TRP A 71 -9.94 5.20 4.33
N ASP A 72 -9.68 5.30 5.64
CA ASP A 72 -9.51 6.58 6.31
C ASP A 72 -8.29 7.37 5.82
N PHE A 73 -7.25 6.68 5.34
CA PHE A 73 -6.06 7.25 4.71
C PHE A 73 -6.23 7.42 3.18
N ASN A 74 -6.78 6.40 2.51
CA ASN A 74 -6.83 6.26 1.06
C ASN A 74 -7.53 7.42 0.34
N SER A 75 -8.47 8.13 1.00
CA SER A 75 -9.08 9.34 0.45
C SER A 75 -8.07 10.46 0.13
N LEU A 76 -6.82 10.33 0.60
CA LEU A 76 -5.74 11.28 0.42
C LEU A 76 -4.54 10.67 -0.35
N ASN A 77 -4.65 9.42 -0.82
CA ASN A 77 -3.57 8.65 -1.43
C ASN A 77 -3.53 8.83 -2.96
N ASP A 78 -2.33 9.01 -3.51
CA ASP A 78 -2.05 9.18 -4.94
C ASP A 78 -1.97 7.85 -5.71
N ALA A 79 -1.83 6.72 -5.00
CA ALA A 79 -1.86 5.37 -5.59
C ALA A 79 -3.28 4.78 -5.74
N TYR A 80 -4.33 5.60 -5.74
CA TYR A 80 -5.73 5.15 -5.76
C TYR A 80 -6.07 4.16 -6.89
N SER A 81 -5.54 4.39 -8.11
CA SER A 81 -5.84 3.54 -9.27
C SER A 81 -5.40 2.08 -9.09
N TYR A 82 -4.26 1.84 -8.43
CA TYR A 82 -3.81 0.50 -8.09
C TYR A 82 -4.77 -0.18 -7.12
N VAL A 83 -5.08 0.51 -6.01
CA VAL A 83 -6.00 0.05 -4.96
C VAL A 83 -7.39 -0.26 -5.53
N ASP A 84 -7.93 0.61 -6.38
CA ASP A 84 -9.23 0.41 -7.03
C ASP A 84 -9.21 -0.83 -7.93
N GLY A 85 -8.13 -1.04 -8.69
CA GLY A 85 -7.93 -2.25 -9.51
C GLY A 85 -7.97 -3.54 -8.68
N ILE A 86 -7.22 -3.59 -7.58
CA ILE A 86 -7.22 -4.73 -6.65
C ILE A 86 -8.63 -5.00 -6.10
N ASN A 87 -9.31 -3.96 -5.63
CA ASN A 87 -10.64 -4.08 -5.04
C ASN A 87 -11.68 -4.59 -6.05
N ARG A 88 -11.66 -4.09 -7.28
CA ARG A 88 -12.59 -4.53 -8.33
C ARG A 88 -12.28 -5.95 -8.80
N ALA A 89 -11.01 -6.27 -9.05
CA ALA A 89 -10.59 -7.61 -9.44
C ALA A 89 -10.99 -8.64 -8.38
N SER A 90 -10.66 -8.41 -7.11
CA SER A 90 -10.99 -9.34 -6.04
C SER A 90 -12.50 -9.57 -5.90
N ARG A 91 -13.32 -8.51 -5.98
CA ARG A 91 -14.78 -8.61 -5.92
C ARG A 91 -15.40 -9.36 -7.10
N ALA A 92 -14.79 -9.29 -8.28
CA ALA A 92 -15.23 -10.04 -9.45
C ALA A 92 -14.92 -11.54 -9.35
N LEU A 93 -13.85 -11.92 -8.63
CA LEU A 93 -13.38 -13.29 -8.48
C LEU A 93 -14.18 -14.10 -7.43
N VAL A 94 -15.45 -14.38 -7.73
CA VAL A 94 -16.34 -15.14 -6.85
C VAL A 94 -16.02 -16.64 -6.84
N GLY A 95 -15.72 -17.17 -5.65
CA GLY A 95 -15.52 -18.59 -5.40
C GLY A 95 -14.09 -19.11 -5.68
N THR A 96 -13.91 -20.42 -5.59
CA THR A 96 -12.60 -21.06 -5.75
C THR A 96 -12.22 -21.24 -7.23
N PRO A 97 -10.97 -20.93 -7.63
CA PRO A 97 -10.47 -21.22 -8.97
C PRO A 97 -10.59 -22.70 -9.34
N ASN A 98 -11.18 -22.96 -10.50
CA ASN A 98 -11.32 -24.30 -11.08
C ASN A 98 -11.37 -24.21 -12.62
N TYR A 99 -11.30 -25.35 -13.30
CA TYR A 99 -11.24 -25.39 -14.77
C TYR A 99 -12.44 -24.75 -15.47
N ARG A 100 -13.62 -24.70 -14.83
CA ARG A 100 -14.84 -24.14 -15.42
C ARG A 100 -14.83 -22.62 -15.43
N ASN A 101 -14.35 -21.99 -14.36
CA ASN A 101 -14.34 -20.53 -14.21
C ASN A 101 -12.99 -19.88 -14.55
N MET A 102 -11.93 -20.67 -14.78
CA MET A 102 -10.57 -20.19 -15.00
C MET A 102 -10.46 -19.07 -16.05
N ASN A 103 -11.05 -19.24 -17.24
CA ASN A 103 -10.99 -18.23 -18.30
C ASN A 103 -11.67 -16.92 -17.91
N SER A 104 -12.82 -17.01 -17.22
CA SER A 104 -13.57 -15.83 -16.75
C SER A 104 -12.77 -15.08 -15.70
N MET A 105 -12.24 -15.78 -14.69
CA MET A 105 -11.46 -15.16 -13.63
C MET A 105 -10.18 -14.51 -14.16
N LEU A 106 -9.47 -15.15 -15.09
CA LEU A 106 -8.29 -14.53 -15.73
C LEU A 106 -8.67 -13.27 -16.52
N TYR A 107 -9.84 -13.27 -17.17
CA TYR A 107 -10.34 -12.11 -17.88
C TYR A 107 -10.68 -10.97 -16.91
N ASP A 108 -11.35 -11.26 -15.79
CA ASP A 108 -11.69 -10.27 -14.77
C ASP A 108 -10.42 -9.63 -14.17
N ILE A 109 -9.38 -10.42 -13.86
CA ILE A 109 -8.09 -9.86 -13.42
C ILE A 109 -7.53 -8.92 -14.50
N LYS A 110 -7.50 -9.35 -15.76
CA LYS A 110 -6.98 -8.55 -16.87
C LYS A 110 -7.72 -7.23 -17.08
N ASP A 111 -9.03 -7.24 -16.87
CA ASP A 111 -9.91 -6.11 -17.14
C ASP A 111 -9.80 -5.04 -16.04
N TYR A 112 -9.74 -5.48 -14.78
CA TYR A 112 -9.68 -4.57 -13.63
C TYR A 112 -8.28 -4.16 -13.22
N MET A 113 -7.26 -4.97 -13.49
CA MET A 113 -5.90 -4.59 -13.14
C MET A 113 -5.43 -3.41 -13.98
N THR A 114 -4.95 -2.38 -13.27
CA THR A 114 -4.45 -1.18 -13.91
C THR A 114 -3.23 -1.46 -14.78
N ARG A 115 -3.09 -0.71 -15.87
CA ARG A 115 -1.86 -0.61 -16.67
C ARG A 115 -1.12 0.71 -16.44
N HIS A 116 -1.65 1.54 -15.55
CA HIS A 116 -0.98 2.76 -15.14
C HIS A 116 0.35 2.41 -14.49
N ARG A 117 1.42 3.09 -14.91
CA ARG A 117 2.75 2.94 -14.34
C ARG A 117 3.04 4.11 -13.43
N TYR A 118 3.66 3.79 -12.31
CA TYR A 118 4.13 4.75 -11.33
C TYR A 118 5.59 5.10 -11.62
N GLU A 119 5.98 6.35 -11.38
CA GLU A 119 7.38 6.77 -11.50
C GLU A 119 8.24 6.02 -10.48
N GLU A 120 9.29 5.34 -10.94
CA GLU A 120 10.02 4.33 -10.14
C GLU A 120 10.65 4.89 -8.88
N ASP A 121 11.26 6.07 -8.96
CA ASP A 121 11.99 6.73 -7.87
C ASP A 121 11.12 7.64 -6.99
N ILE A 122 9.80 7.66 -7.22
CA ILE A 122 8.85 8.44 -6.42
C ILE A 122 8.22 7.58 -5.33
N LEU A 123 8.11 8.16 -4.12
CA LEU A 123 7.39 7.58 -3.00
C LEU A 123 5.91 7.97 -3.01
N TYR A 124 5.05 6.95 -2.93
CA TYR A 124 3.60 7.03 -2.82
C TYR A 124 3.15 6.59 -1.42
N GLY A 125 1.90 6.86 -1.05
CA GLY A 125 1.37 6.53 0.27
C GLY A 125 1.93 7.42 1.39
N ASN A 126 2.18 6.85 2.57
CA ASN A 126 2.55 7.58 3.78
C ASN A 126 4.05 7.88 3.85
N LYS A 127 4.55 8.63 2.87
CA LYS A 127 5.95 9.09 2.80
C LYS A 127 6.39 9.90 4.02
N PHE A 128 5.44 10.53 4.72
CA PHE A 128 5.70 11.26 5.95
C PHE A 128 6.06 10.32 7.11
N ALA A 129 5.37 9.18 7.23
CA ALA A 129 5.73 8.15 8.21
C ALA A 129 7.11 7.55 7.91
N LEU A 130 7.40 7.27 6.64
CA LEU A 130 8.74 6.82 6.24
C LEU A 130 9.83 7.83 6.60
N ALA A 131 9.61 9.12 6.33
CA ALA A 131 10.55 10.18 6.69
C ALA A 131 10.79 10.25 8.21
N VAL A 132 9.75 10.01 9.02
CA VAL A 132 9.87 9.94 10.48
C VAL A 132 10.73 8.74 10.91
N ASP A 133 10.47 7.56 10.35
CA ASP A 133 11.22 6.35 10.69
C ASP A 133 12.70 6.50 10.31
N ILE A 134 13.00 6.96 9.09
CA ILE A 134 14.38 7.25 8.64
C ILE A 134 15.06 8.22 9.61
N ARG A 135 14.39 9.33 9.96
CA ARG A 135 15.01 10.33 10.83
C ARG A 135 15.27 9.79 12.23
N LEU A 136 14.37 8.97 12.77
CA LEU A 136 14.55 8.33 14.08
C LEU A 136 15.72 7.34 14.08
N ASP A 137 15.91 6.59 12.99
CA ASP A 137 17.02 5.62 12.86
C ASP A 137 18.38 6.32 12.72
N GLU A 138 18.40 7.52 12.13
CA GLU A 138 19.61 8.35 12.00
C GLU A 138 19.96 9.16 13.25
N MET A 139 19.08 9.22 14.26
CA MET A 139 19.30 10.03 15.46
C MET A 139 20.38 9.44 16.35
N THR A 140 21.21 10.32 16.92
CA THR A 140 22.04 9.96 18.07
C THR A 140 21.18 9.70 19.31
N ASN A 141 21.72 8.95 20.29
CA ASN A 141 21.02 8.68 21.55
C ASN A 141 20.59 9.96 22.28
N GLN A 142 21.37 11.04 22.17
CA GLN A 142 21.03 12.33 22.75
C GLN A 142 19.84 13.00 22.04
N GLU A 143 19.80 12.95 20.70
CA GLU A 143 18.68 13.48 19.92
C GLU A 143 17.41 12.67 20.12
N TYR A 144 17.54 11.35 20.21
CA TYR A 144 16.44 10.41 20.44
C TYR A 144 15.67 10.74 21.73
N HIS A 145 16.39 11.07 22.80
CA HIS A 145 15.79 11.48 24.08
C HIS A 145 15.48 12.98 24.18
N SER A 146 15.80 13.77 23.14
CA SER A 146 15.48 15.19 23.09
C SER A 146 13.99 15.44 22.81
N ARG A 147 13.57 16.69 22.91
CA ARG A 147 12.20 17.10 22.57
C ARG A 147 11.84 16.85 21.10
N VAL A 148 12.83 16.88 20.18
CA VAL A 148 12.62 16.53 18.77
C VAL A 148 12.35 15.03 18.64
N GLY A 149 13.16 14.20 19.28
CA GLY A 149 12.97 12.74 19.27
C GLY A 149 11.61 12.35 19.86
N GLN A 150 11.22 12.94 20.99
CA GLN A 150 9.89 12.76 21.58
C GLN A 150 8.75 13.14 20.62
N LEU A 151 8.88 14.26 19.90
CA LEU A 151 7.89 14.66 18.89
C LEU A 151 7.82 13.65 17.74
N LEU A 152 8.95 13.21 17.20
CA LEU A 152 8.97 12.23 16.11
C LEU A 152 8.40 10.87 16.55
N HIS A 153 8.65 10.43 17.78
CA HIS A 153 7.99 9.26 18.35
C HIS A 153 6.47 9.43 18.45
N GLY A 154 6.01 10.60 18.88
CA GLY A 154 4.59 10.94 18.90
C GLY A 154 3.96 10.86 17.51
N ILE A 155 4.64 11.41 16.50
CA ILE A 155 4.18 11.39 15.10
C ILE A 155 4.16 9.95 14.57
N ARG A 156 5.20 9.15 14.82
CA ARG A 156 5.25 7.72 14.48
C ARG A 156 4.07 6.96 15.09
N ALA A 157 3.83 7.18 16.39
CA ALA A 157 2.71 6.56 17.10
C ALA A 157 1.36 6.99 16.51
N PHE A 158 1.21 8.26 16.09
CA PHE A 158 0.03 8.73 15.39
C PHE A 158 -0.17 8.00 14.05
N TYR A 159 0.85 7.88 13.19
CA TYR A 159 0.67 7.18 11.92
C TYR A 159 0.38 5.69 12.10
N LEU A 160 0.98 5.04 13.11
CA LEU A 160 0.71 3.64 13.43
C LEU A 160 -0.70 3.42 13.99
N ARG A 161 -1.22 4.34 14.80
CA ARG A 161 -2.55 4.29 15.40
C ARG A 161 -3.17 5.69 15.48
N PRO A 162 -3.75 6.16 14.36
CA PRO A 162 -4.29 7.51 14.27
C PRO A 162 -5.43 7.74 15.26
N GLY A 163 -5.37 8.86 15.98
CA GLY A 163 -6.35 9.16 17.02
C GLY A 163 -6.31 10.62 17.47
N LYS A 164 -7.44 11.10 18.00
CA LYS A 164 -7.57 12.49 18.47
C LYS A 164 -6.59 12.83 19.60
N GLY A 165 -6.35 11.87 20.50
CA GLY A 165 -5.40 12.04 21.62
C GLY A 165 -3.95 12.21 21.13
N THR A 166 -3.48 11.27 20.30
CA THR A 166 -2.12 11.29 19.74
C THR A 166 -1.90 12.50 18.83
N ALA A 167 -2.90 12.90 18.03
CA ALA A 167 -2.84 14.12 17.22
C ALA A 167 -2.68 15.39 18.08
N LYS A 168 -3.42 15.51 19.18
CA LYS A 168 -3.32 16.66 20.10
C LYS A 168 -1.95 16.72 20.78
N GLU A 169 -1.44 15.59 21.23
CA GLU A 169 -0.12 15.52 21.86
C GLU A 169 0.99 15.97 20.89
N CYS A 170 0.95 15.50 19.64
CA CYS A 170 1.87 15.95 18.60
C CYS A 170 1.80 17.47 18.38
N ILE A 171 0.61 18.07 18.41
CA ILE A 171 0.45 19.52 18.28
C ILE A 171 1.07 20.28 19.45
N GLU A 172 0.85 19.82 20.67
CA GLU A 172 1.43 20.47 21.86
C GLU A 172 2.95 20.40 21.84
N LEU A 173 3.52 19.26 21.45
CA LEU A 173 4.96 19.09 21.30
C LEU A 173 5.52 19.92 20.13
N SER A 174 4.74 20.12 19.05
CA SER A 174 5.18 20.82 17.85
C SER A 174 5.28 22.34 17.99
N LYS A 175 4.61 22.96 18.99
CA LYS A 175 4.56 24.43 19.20
C LYS A 175 5.90 25.14 19.30
N VAL A 176 6.95 24.43 19.73
CA VAL A 176 8.30 25.00 19.89
C VAL A 176 9.16 24.88 18.64
N PHE A 177 8.63 24.26 17.57
CA PHE A 177 9.32 24.04 16.32
C PHE A 177 8.77 24.94 15.21
N SER A 178 9.63 25.29 14.26
CA SER A 178 9.19 26.01 13.07
C SER A 178 8.32 25.11 12.19
N GLN A 179 7.38 25.70 11.45
CA GLN A 179 6.58 24.95 10.50
C GLN A 179 7.45 24.26 9.43
N LYS A 180 8.45 24.97 8.91
CA LYS A 180 9.38 24.46 7.89
C LYS A 180 10.14 23.21 8.35
N SER A 181 10.53 23.13 9.62
CA SER A 181 11.22 21.95 10.16
C SER A 181 10.32 20.72 10.32
N LEU A 182 8.99 20.88 10.25
CA LEU A 182 8.02 19.80 10.44
C LEU A 182 7.38 19.33 9.13
N GLU A 183 7.49 20.12 8.05
CA GLU A 183 6.93 19.82 6.73
C GLU A 183 7.27 18.40 6.22
N PRO A 184 8.49 17.87 6.38
CA PRO A 184 8.81 16.51 5.92
C PRO A 184 8.06 15.40 6.67
N TYR A 185 7.59 15.66 7.89
CA TYR A 185 7.11 14.63 8.82
C TYR A 185 5.59 14.68 9.03
N VAL A 186 4.92 15.77 8.65
CA VAL A 186 3.51 16.02 9.00
C VAL A 186 2.63 16.06 7.76
N PHE A 187 1.78 15.04 7.62
CA PHE A 187 0.67 15.06 6.68
C PHE A 187 -0.50 15.87 7.26
N LYS A 188 -0.51 17.18 6.98
CA LYS A 188 -1.43 18.15 7.60
C LYS A 188 -2.90 17.75 7.48
N GLU A 189 -3.33 17.32 6.29
CA GLU A 189 -4.70 16.92 5.98
C GLU A 189 -5.12 15.71 6.82
N TYR A 190 -4.21 14.74 6.97
CA TYR A 190 -4.47 13.54 7.74
C TYR A 190 -4.58 13.83 9.24
N PHE A 191 -3.67 14.64 9.80
CA PHE A 191 -3.79 15.11 11.18
C PHE A 191 -5.09 15.90 11.41
N ALA A 192 -5.45 16.80 10.50
CA ALA A 192 -6.66 17.62 10.61
C ALA A 192 -7.94 16.78 10.70
N LYS A 193 -7.99 15.62 10.04
CA LYS A 193 -9.14 14.70 10.10
C LYS A 193 -9.44 14.22 11.53
N TYR A 194 -8.41 14.00 12.35
CA TYR A 194 -8.56 13.49 13.73
C TYR A 194 -8.74 14.59 14.78
N LEU A 195 -8.62 15.85 14.40
CA LEU A 195 -8.73 17.00 15.30
C LEU A 195 -10.11 17.68 15.27
N ARG A 196 -10.91 17.39 14.24
CA ARG A 196 -12.34 17.72 14.20
C ARG A 196 -13.07 17.02 15.35
#